data_AF-A0A4V2X9B0-F1
#
_entry.id   AF-A0A4V2X9B0-F1
#
_cell.length_a   1.000
_cell.length_b   1.000
_cell.length_c   1.000
_cell.angle_alpha   90.00
_cell.angle_beta   90.00
_cell.angle_gamma   90.00
#
_symmetry.space_group_name_H-M   'P 1'
#
loop_
_entity.id
_entity.type
_entity.pdbx_description
1 polymer ?
#
loop_
_entity_poly.entity_id
_entity_poly.type
_entity_poly.pdbx_seq_one_letter_code
_entity_poly.pdbx_strand_id
1 'polypeptide(L)'
;MNRLIYAIMLILYILFLAFFVVSVAIYKINQKKIDKIIESYIEEGLYLSAGVKLGQFLGVHGQFYVAVFFYQLLIGKRMRINEKDSKYMYKESYDFIQKLPKNMTNWLKIYILTISISLLSFAFAILFALYFKYT
;
A
#
# COMPACT_ATOMS: atom_id res chain seq x y z
N MET A 1 24.06 -26.16 10.06
CA MET A 1 23.03 -25.12 9.88
C MET A 1 21.94 -25.36 10.93
N ASN A 2 21.80 -24.45 11.91
CA ASN A 2 21.00 -24.71 13.11
C ASN A 2 19.52 -24.90 12.78
N ARG A 3 18.90 -25.99 13.28
CA ARG A 3 17.44 -26.26 13.18
C ARG A 3 16.59 -25.06 13.58
N LEU A 4 17.09 -24.26 14.53
CA LEU A 4 16.50 -23.00 14.97
C LEU A 4 16.33 -21.97 13.83
N ILE A 5 17.29 -21.87 12.91
CA ILE A 5 17.26 -20.90 11.79
C ILE A 5 16.15 -21.27 10.81
N TYR A 6 16.07 -22.55 10.44
CA TYR A 6 15.00 -23.05 9.58
C TYR A 6 13.62 -22.83 10.22
N ALA A 7 13.50 -23.01 11.54
CA ALA A 7 12.26 -22.72 12.26
C ALA A 7 11.91 -21.22 12.21
N ILE A 8 12.86 -20.32 12.45
CA ILE A 8 12.65 -18.87 12.35
C ILE A 8 12.23 -18.47 10.94
N MET A 9 12.93 -18.95 9.92
CA MET A 9 12.60 -18.67 8.52
C MET A 9 11.20 -19.18 8.15
N LEU A 10 10.84 -20.37 8.60
CA LEU A 10 9.50 -20.93 8.38
C LEU A 10 8.42 -20.08 9.05
N ILE A 11 8.63 -19.64 10.29
CA ILE A 11 7.71 -18.76 11.01
C ILE A 11 7.55 -17.43 10.26
N LEU A 12 8.64 -16.79 9.85
CA LEU A 12 8.61 -15.54 9.10
C LEU A 12 7.88 -15.69 7.76
N TYR A 13 8.07 -16.81 7.07
CA TYR A 13 7.40 -17.12 5.82
C TYR A 13 5.89 -17.34 6.00
N ILE A 14 5.49 -18.06 7.04
CA ILE A 14 4.07 -18.25 7.39
C ILE A 14 3.43 -16.89 7.73
N LEU A 15 4.11 -16.05 8.51
CA LEU A 15 3.65 -14.69 8.82
C LEU A 15 3.49 -13.84 7.55
N PHE A 16 4.48 -13.89 6.65
CA PHE A 16 4.39 -13.21 5.36
C PHE A 16 3.12 -13.61 4.60
N LEU A 17 2.89 -14.91 4.41
CA LEU A 17 1.72 -15.43 3.68
C LEU A 17 0.41 -15.07 4.36
N ALA A 18 0.31 -15.27 5.68
CA ALA A 18 -0.91 -14.98 6.44
C ALA A 18 -1.31 -13.50 6.33
N PHE A 19 -0.38 -12.58 6.60
CA PHE A 19 -0.65 -11.15 6.49
C PHE A 19 -0.86 -10.70 5.03
N PHE A 20 -0.20 -11.34 4.06
CA PHE A 20 -0.41 -11.05 2.65
C PHE A 20 -1.86 -11.36 2.23
N VAL A 21 -2.34 -12.58 2.53
CA VAL A 21 -3.71 -13.00 2.23
C VAL A 21 -4.73 -12.10 2.93
N VAL A 22 -4.50 -11.76 4.21
CA VAL A 22 -5.36 -10.83 4.96
C VAL A 22 -5.40 -9.46 4.27
N SER A 23 -4.26 -8.91 3.84
CA SER A 23 -4.22 -7.62 3.16
C SER A 23 -4.98 -7.63 1.83
N VAL A 24 -4.86 -8.70 1.05
CA VAL A 24 -5.59 -8.88 -0.22
C VAL A 24 -7.09 -8.97 0.06
N ALA A 25 -7.50 -9.72 1.10
CA ALA A 25 -8.90 -9.80 1.51
C ALA A 25 -9.47 -8.44 1.93
N ILE A 26 -8.73 -7.66 2.74
CA ILE A 26 -9.13 -6.30 3.15
C ILE A 26 -9.36 -5.41 1.93
N TYR A 27 -8.44 -5.42 0.97
CA TYR A 27 -8.57 -4.60 -0.23
C TYR A 27 -9.79 -5.06 -1.05
N LYS A 28 -9.95 -6.37 -1.25
CA LYS A 28 -11.06 -6.94 -2.03
C LYS A 28 -12.43 -6.58 -1.45
N ILE A 29 -12.57 -6.67 -0.12
CA ILE A 29 -13.81 -6.28 0.59
C ILE A 29 -14.13 -4.80 0.38
N ASN A 30 -13.09 -3.94 0.34
CA ASN A 30 -13.25 -2.49 0.19
C ASN A 30 -13.09 -1.99 -1.25
N GLN A 31 -13.07 -2.89 -2.25
CA GLN A 31 -12.85 -2.53 -3.64
C GLN A 31 -13.84 -1.47 -4.14
N LYS A 32 -15.14 -1.66 -3.86
CA LYS A 32 -16.18 -0.68 -4.23
C LYS A 32 -15.94 0.72 -3.62
N LYS A 33 -15.32 0.80 -2.44
CA LYS A 33 -15.03 2.08 -1.79
C LYS A 33 -13.88 2.80 -2.49
N ILE A 34 -12.80 2.08 -2.81
CA ILE A 34 -11.65 2.70 -3.48
C ILE A 34 -12.00 3.09 -4.92
N ASP A 35 -12.81 2.29 -5.62
CA ASP A 35 -13.28 2.61 -6.96
C ASP A 35 -14.08 3.92 -6.96
N LYS A 36 -14.98 4.09 -5.98
CA LYS A 36 -15.73 5.34 -5.80
C LYS A 36 -14.84 6.54 -5.45
N ILE A 37 -13.83 6.34 -4.61
CA ILE A 37 -12.86 7.39 -4.27
C ILE A 37 -12.11 7.85 -5.52
N ILE A 38 -11.65 6.89 -6.33
CA ILE A 38 -10.94 7.14 -7.59
C ILE A 38 -11.84 7.91 -8.57
N GLU A 39 -13.07 7.46 -8.77
CA GLU A 39 -14.02 8.07 -9.70
C GLU A 39 -14.27 9.54 -9.31
N SER A 40 -14.64 9.80 -8.06
CA SER A 40 -14.84 11.18 -7.59
C SER A 40 -13.55 12.02 -7.64
N TYR A 41 -12.38 11.42 -7.40
CA TYR A 41 -11.10 12.12 -7.51
C TYR A 41 -10.79 12.56 -8.96
N ILE A 42 -11.16 11.72 -9.93
CA ILE A 42 -11.03 12.03 -11.37
C ILE A 42 -12.05 13.09 -11.79
N GLU A 43 -13.29 12.99 -11.31
CA GLU A 43 -14.36 13.97 -11.60
C GLU A 43 -14.01 15.37 -11.12
N GLU A 44 -13.32 15.48 -9.97
CA GLU A 44 -12.79 16.76 -9.48
C GLU A 44 -11.57 17.28 -10.27
N GLY A 45 -11.10 16.53 -11.28
CA GLY A 45 -9.95 16.91 -12.11
C GLY A 45 -8.61 16.87 -11.38
N LEU A 46 -8.51 16.10 -10.28
CA LEU A 46 -7.33 16.07 -9.43
C LEU A 46 -6.20 15.21 -10.05
N TYR A 47 -4.96 15.61 -9.77
CA TYR A 47 -3.78 14.96 -10.34
C TYR A 47 -3.60 13.51 -9.85
N LEU A 48 -3.67 12.56 -10.79
CA LEU A 48 -3.35 11.15 -10.55
C LEU A 48 -1.91 10.82 -10.93
N SER A 49 -1.15 10.28 -9.97
CA SER A 49 0.21 9.81 -10.25
C SER A 49 0.24 8.65 -11.26
N ALA A 50 1.32 8.55 -12.01
CA ALA A 50 1.55 7.44 -12.95
C ALA A 50 1.45 6.06 -12.27
N GLY A 51 1.88 5.95 -11.01
CA GLY A 51 1.76 4.71 -10.23
C GLY A 51 0.31 4.28 -10.00
N VAL A 52 -0.61 5.24 -9.79
CA VAL A 52 -2.04 4.92 -9.66
C VAL A 52 -2.63 4.53 -11.01
N LYS A 53 -2.28 5.23 -12.09
CA LYS A 53 -2.74 4.89 -13.45
C LYS A 53 -2.30 3.47 -13.85
N LEU A 54 -1.04 3.12 -13.58
CA LEU A 54 -0.53 1.75 -13.74
C LEU A 54 -1.25 0.77 -12.80
N GLY A 55 -1.50 1.18 -11.55
CA GLY A 55 -2.21 0.37 -10.58
C GLY A 55 -3.63 0.01 -11.03
N GLN A 56 -4.36 0.95 -11.63
CA GLN A 56 -5.68 0.71 -12.20
C GLN A 56 -5.61 -0.25 -13.39
N PHE A 57 -4.62 -0.07 -14.28
CA PHE A 57 -4.42 -0.96 -15.44
C PHE A 57 -4.13 -2.42 -15.02
N LEU A 58 -3.35 -2.61 -13.95
CA LEU A 58 -2.95 -3.92 -13.44
C LEU A 58 -4.04 -4.62 -12.61
N GLY A 59 -5.18 -3.96 -12.37
CA GLY A 59 -6.27 -4.50 -11.55
C GLY A 59 -5.82 -4.93 -10.16
N VAL A 60 -6.09 -6.19 -9.80
CA VAL A 60 -5.76 -6.73 -8.46
C VAL A 60 -4.27 -6.66 -8.15
N HIS A 61 -3.38 -6.74 -9.15
CA HIS A 61 -1.93 -6.66 -8.93
C HIS A 61 -1.45 -5.23 -8.67
N GLY A 62 -2.22 -4.23 -9.09
CA GLY A 62 -1.90 -2.81 -8.92
C GLY A 62 -2.43 -2.18 -7.64
N GLN A 63 -3.20 -2.94 -6.85
CA GLN A 63 -3.90 -2.47 -5.64
C GLN A 63 -2.99 -1.76 -4.63
N PHE A 64 -1.74 -2.23 -4.53
CA PHE A 64 -0.74 -1.65 -3.62
C PHE A 64 -0.42 -0.19 -3.97
N TYR A 65 -0.18 0.10 -5.25
CA TYR A 65 0.16 1.46 -5.69
C TYR A 65 -0.99 2.44 -5.45
N VAL A 66 -2.23 2.00 -5.74
CA VAL A 66 -3.46 2.76 -5.49
C VAL A 66 -3.62 3.06 -3.99
N ALA A 67 -3.57 2.02 -3.15
CA ALA A 67 -3.75 2.18 -1.71
C ALA A 67 -2.68 3.07 -1.07
N VAL A 68 -1.41 2.89 -1.46
CA VAL A 68 -0.30 3.69 -0.95
C VAL A 68 -0.47 5.15 -1.31
N PHE A 69 -0.87 5.47 -2.55
CA PHE A 69 -1.11 6.84 -2.98
C PHE A 69 -2.18 7.53 -2.13
N PHE A 70 -3.37 6.95 -2.04
CA PHE A 70 -4.46 7.52 -1.28
C PHE A 70 -4.19 7.55 0.23
N TYR A 71 -3.48 6.55 0.76
CA TYR A 71 -3.04 6.58 2.15
C TYR A 71 -2.06 7.74 2.42
N GLN A 72 -1.12 8.01 1.52
CA GLN A 72 -0.17 9.13 1.66
C GLN A 72 -0.87 10.48 1.65
N LEU A 73 -1.88 10.66 0.79
CA LEU A 73 -2.76 11.83 0.82
C LEU A 73 -3.52 11.93 2.15
N LEU A 74 -4.09 10.82 2.62
CA LEU A 74 -4.88 10.76 3.85
C LEU A 74 -4.09 11.20 5.09
N ILE A 75 -2.79 10.86 5.16
CA ILE A 75 -1.91 11.25 6.28
C ILE A 75 -1.19 12.59 6.06
N GLY A 76 -1.44 13.27 4.94
CA GLY A 76 -0.77 14.54 4.63
C GLY A 76 0.72 14.41 4.31
N LYS A 77 1.18 13.22 3.88
CA LYS A 77 2.60 13.02 3.57
C LYS A 77 2.96 13.83 2.33
N ARG A 78 3.96 14.70 2.45
CA ARG A 78 4.46 15.52 1.34
C ARG A 78 4.97 14.65 0.19
N MET A 79 4.17 14.52 -0.87
CA MET A 79 4.54 13.79 -2.08
C MET A 79 5.14 14.71 -3.12
N ARG A 80 6.24 14.28 -3.75
CA ARG A 80 6.80 14.96 -4.92
C ARG A 80 6.01 14.55 -6.15
N ILE A 81 5.65 15.53 -6.96
CA ILE A 81 5.15 15.32 -8.32
C ILE A 81 6.09 16.12 -9.23
N ASN A 82 6.47 15.56 -10.36
CA ASN A 82 7.29 16.27 -11.35
C ASN A 82 6.36 16.85 -12.42
N GLU A 83 5.36 17.60 -11.97
CA GLU A 83 4.49 18.34 -12.88
C GLU A 83 5.12 19.69 -13.23
N LYS A 84 4.72 20.23 -14.38
CA LYS A 84 5.36 21.43 -14.96
C LYS A 84 5.21 22.66 -14.06
N ASP A 85 4.11 22.74 -13.34
CA ASP A 85 3.66 23.86 -12.51
C ASP A 85 3.86 23.62 -11.01
N SER A 86 4.13 22.39 -10.57
CA SER A 86 4.40 22.10 -9.16
C SER A 86 5.38 20.94 -8.94
N LYS A 87 6.29 21.13 -7.99
CA LYS A 87 7.21 20.11 -7.47
C LYS A 87 6.55 19.15 -6.46
N TYR A 88 5.42 19.54 -5.91
CA TYR A 88 4.74 18.80 -4.83
C TYR A 88 3.24 18.66 -5.11
N MET A 89 2.65 17.60 -4.57
CA MET A 89 1.23 17.36 -4.72
C MET A 89 0.40 18.57 -4.28
N TYR A 90 -0.63 18.89 -5.05
CA TYR A 90 -1.55 20.01 -4.81
C TYR A 90 -2.33 19.82 -3.50
N LYS A 91 -2.63 20.91 -2.81
CA LYS A 91 -3.29 20.87 -1.50
C LYS A 91 -4.69 20.24 -1.59
N GLU A 92 -5.39 20.55 -2.67
CA GLU A 92 -6.72 20.07 -3.03
C GLU A 92 -6.81 18.55 -3.00
N SER A 93 -5.73 17.86 -3.42
CA SER A 93 -5.66 16.39 -3.39
C SER A 93 -5.67 15.83 -1.96
N TYR A 94 -5.03 16.52 -1.01
CA TYR A 94 -5.06 16.13 0.39
C TYR A 94 -6.41 16.48 1.02
N ASP A 95 -6.88 17.69 0.78
CA ASP A 95 -8.15 18.19 1.31
C ASP A 95 -9.33 17.30 0.89
N PHE A 96 -9.33 16.81 -0.36
CA PHE A 96 -10.33 15.87 -0.87
C PHE A 96 -10.44 14.63 0.01
N ILE A 97 -9.36 13.87 0.16
CA ILE A 97 -9.42 12.58 0.86
C ILE A 97 -9.60 12.74 2.37
N GLN A 98 -9.10 13.83 2.95
CA GLN A 98 -9.22 14.11 4.38
C GLN A 98 -10.65 14.54 4.77
N LYS A 99 -11.42 15.10 3.83
CA LYS A 99 -12.85 15.41 4.03
C LYS A 99 -13.75 14.17 3.93
N LEU A 100 -13.29 13.08 3.32
CA LEU A 100 -14.10 11.88 3.18
C LEU A 100 -14.44 11.24 4.53
N PRO A 101 -15.64 10.65 4.68
CA PRO A 101 -16.04 9.94 5.89
C PRO A 101 -15.05 8.84 6.30
N LYS A 102 -14.78 8.70 7.61
CA LYS A 102 -13.82 7.72 8.13
C LYS A 102 -14.15 6.27 7.75
N ASN A 103 -15.42 5.91 7.56
CA ASN A 103 -15.83 4.58 7.09
C ASN A 103 -15.39 4.28 5.64
N MET A 104 -15.13 5.31 4.84
CA MET A 104 -14.61 5.24 3.48
C MET A 104 -13.09 5.12 3.44
N THR A 105 -12.36 5.62 4.46
CA THR A 105 -10.90 5.75 4.42
C THR A 105 -10.14 4.93 5.46
N ASN A 106 -10.74 4.58 6.61
CA ASN A 106 -10.03 3.88 7.68
C ASN A 106 -9.45 2.52 7.27
N TRP A 107 -10.10 1.80 6.36
CA TRP A 107 -9.61 0.53 5.86
C TRP A 107 -8.26 0.65 5.15
N LEU A 108 -7.93 1.81 4.55
CA LEU A 108 -6.61 2.07 3.95
C LEU A 108 -5.50 1.95 5.00
N LYS A 109 -5.73 2.44 6.22
CA LYS A 109 -4.74 2.34 7.31
C LYS A 109 -4.51 0.89 7.70
N ILE A 110 -5.58 0.11 7.82
CA ILE A 110 -5.53 -1.32 8.16
C ILE A 110 -4.84 -2.11 7.04
N TYR A 111 -5.19 -1.82 5.78
CA TYR A 111 -4.53 -2.40 4.61
C TYR A 111 -3.02 -2.11 4.61
N ILE A 112 -2.62 -0.85 4.78
CA ILE A 112 -1.20 -0.46 4.79
C ILE A 112 -0.45 -1.12 5.95
N LEU A 113 -1.05 -1.20 7.13
CA LEU A 113 -0.45 -1.90 8.26
C LEU A 113 -0.23 -3.39 7.97
N THR A 114 -1.26 -4.08 7.48
CA THR A 114 -1.21 -5.53 7.21
C THR A 114 -0.21 -5.86 6.10
N ILE A 115 -0.20 -5.13 4.99
CA ILE A 115 0.79 -5.35 3.92
C ILE A 115 2.21 -5.00 4.38
N SER A 116 2.39 -3.98 5.23
CA SER A 116 3.71 -3.63 5.77
C SER A 116 4.27 -4.73 6.68
N ILE A 117 3.44 -5.32 7.55
CA ILE A 117 3.84 -6.46 8.38
C ILE A 117 4.24 -7.66 7.50
N SER A 118 3.45 -7.93 6.46
CA SER A 118 3.76 -8.99 5.49
C SER A 118 5.14 -8.75 4.82
N LEU A 119 5.34 -7.60 4.20
CA LEU A 119 6.59 -7.26 3.51
C LEU A 119 7.79 -7.23 4.45
N LEU A 120 7.63 -6.75 5.69
CA LEU A 120 8.69 -6.75 6.70
C LEU A 120 9.09 -8.18 7.10
N SER A 121 8.11 -9.07 7.29
CA SER A 121 8.36 -10.49 7.59
C SER A 121 9.15 -11.16 6.46
N PHE A 122 8.79 -10.84 5.21
CA PHE A 122 9.49 -11.33 4.02
C PHE A 122 10.92 -10.77 3.93
N ALA A 123 11.12 -9.48 4.17
CA ALA A 123 12.44 -8.85 4.16
C ALA A 123 13.36 -9.48 5.21
N PHE A 124 12.87 -9.73 6.43
CA PHE A 124 13.64 -10.43 7.46
C PHE A 124 13.98 -11.87 7.05
N ALA A 125 13.05 -12.60 6.44
CA ALA A 125 13.33 -13.94 5.95
C ALA A 125 14.48 -13.96 4.92
N ILE A 126 14.50 -12.98 4.00
CA ILE A 126 15.59 -12.82 3.03
C ILE A 126 16.90 -12.45 3.72
N LEU A 127 16.89 -11.49 4.66
CA LEU A 127 18.09 -11.06 5.37
C LEU A 127 18.73 -12.21 6.13
N PHE A 128 17.95 -13.03 6.83
CA PHE A 128 18.45 -14.23 7.50
C PHE A 128 19.02 -15.23 6.48
N ALA A 129 18.33 -15.49 5.37
CA ALA A 129 18.82 -16.38 4.33
C ALA A 129 20.16 -15.93 3.74
N LEU A 130 20.31 -14.63 3.48
CA LEU A 130 21.54 -14.05 2.93
C LEU A 130 22.67 -14.04 3.96
N TYR A 131 22.38 -13.61 5.19
CA TYR A 131 23.37 -13.58 6.27
C TYR A 131 24.05 -14.95 6.44
N PHE A 132 23.26 -16.02 6.48
CA PHE A 132 23.81 -17.39 6.61
C PHE A 132 24.37 -17.99 5.32
N LYS A 133 24.04 -17.42 4.15
CA LYS A 133 24.67 -17.86 2.89
C LYS A 133 26.12 -17.35 2.81
N TYR A 134 26.40 -16.19 3.38
CA TYR A 134 27.68 -15.48 3.22
C TYR A 134 28.50 -15.37 4.51
N THR A 135 28.03 -15.94 5.63
CA THR A 135 28.75 -16.06 6.91
C THR A 135 28.79 -17.52 7.32
#